data_AF-A0A327X4S8-F1
#
_entry.id   AF-A0A327X4S8-F1
#
_cell.length_a   1.000
_cell.length_b   1.000
_cell.length_c   1.000
_cell.angle_alpha   90.00
_cell.angle_beta   90.00
_cell.angle_gamma   90.00
#
_symmetry.space_group_name_H-M   'P 1'
#
loop_
_entity.id
_entity.type
_entity.pdbx_description
1 polymer ?
#
loop_
_entity_poly.entity_id
_entity_poly.type
_entity_poly.pdbx_seq_one_letter_code
_entity_poly.pdbx_strand_id
1 'polypeptide(L)'
;MIKIGRADLLALGLAVSIFYSCSKPHKIEPEVVETPAEYELKDVRYFMDAGDRLDTVTVKREGMKLQNSTTILSTHQFDDNYEELVKTSQFEVDKSTVPADVKLDRFEVQVPERWYGEGSYGYFSEKFPLSSAEQQKPYGVYKKERLAINIPPNSTIVVDRQIDAYHLVCSFSGLIENKTTGQRYSLKGKWKGIVSYNNSSVSLNQYLLSE
;
A
#
# COMPACT_ATOMS: atom_id res chain seq x y z
N MET A 1 -27.05 101.92 -1.34
CA MET A 1 -26.07 102.90 -0.83
C MET A 1 -24.75 102.65 -1.56
N ILE A 2 -24.33 103.60 -2.38
CA ILE A 2 -23.16 103.50 -3.27
C ILE A 2 -21.89 103.79 -2.47
N LYS A 3 -20.82 103.03 -2.68
CA LYS A 3 -19.44 103.55 -2.61
C LYS A 3 -18.55 102.88 -3.66
N ILE A 4 -17.84 103.76 -4.34
CA ILE A 4 -16.94 103.59 -5.48
C ILE A 4 -15.55 103.17 -4.99
N GLY A 5 -14.79 102.44 -5.80
CA GLY A 5 -13.34 102.31 -5.61
C GLY A 5 -12.65 101.51 -6.72
N ARG A 6 -12.16 102.20 -7.75
CA ARG A 6 -11.17 101.71 -8.72
C ARG A 6 -9.81 101.52 -8.04
N ALA A 7 -9.05 100.50 -8.46
CA ALA A 7 -7.60 100.62 -8.76
C ALA A 7 -7.06 99.29 -9.32
N ASP A 8 -6.50 99.36 -10.53
CA ASP A 8 -5.22 98.77 -10.99
C ASP A 8 -5.01 97.26 -10.77
N LEU A 9 -5.14 96.38 -11.77
CA LEU A 9 -4.26 96.20 -12.95
C LEU A 9 -2.82 95.88 -12.55
N LEU A 10 -2.50 94.57 -12.44
CA LEU A 10 -1.19 94.03 -12.81
C LEU A 10 -1.28 92.51 -13.04
N ALA A 11 -0.99 92.14 -14.29
CA ALA A 11 -0.88 90.79 -14.78
C ALA A 11 0.48 90.18 -14.41
N LEU A 12 0.49 88.88 -14.09
CA LEU A 12 1.55 87.90 -14.34
C LEU A 12 0.96 86.56 -13.85
N GLY A 13 0.68 85.54 -14.66
CA GLY A 13 1.45 85.03 -15.79
C GLY A 13 2.33 83.88 -15.32
N LEU A 14 1.76 82.70 -15.07
CA LEU A 14 2.51 81.44 -15.08
C LEU A 14 1.57 80.25 -15.31
N ALA A 15 1.50 79.80 -16.56
CA ALA A 15 0.89 78.55 -16.95
C ALA A 15 1.82 77.40 -16.52
N VAL A 16 1.38 76.61 -15.54
CA VAL A 16 2.07 75.37 -15.14
C VAL A 16 1.52 74.24 -16.01
N SER A 17 2.28 73.89 -17.04
CA SER A 17 2.05 72.69 -17.85
C SER A 17 2.39 71.45 -17.02
N ILE A 18 1.39 70.81 -16.43
CA ILE A 18 1.55 69.54 -15.73
C ILE A 18 1.77 68.46 -16.80
N PHE A 19 3.04 68.07 -17.00
CA PHE A 19 3.37 66.85 -17.71
C PHE A 19 2.91 65.65 -16.87
N TYR A 20 1.70 65.16 -17.12
CA TYR A 20 1.28 63.83 -16.73
C TYR A 20 2.11 62.82 -17.53
N SER A 21 3.28 62.48 -17.00
CA SER A 21 4.01 61.27 -17.40
C SER A 21 3.19 60.07 -16.93
N CYS A 22 2.31 59.58 -17.81
CA CYS A 22 1.56 58.35 -17.62
C CYS A 22 2.51 57.16 -17.78
N SER A 23 3.26 56.85 -16.74
CA SER A 23 3.99 55.59 -16.63
C SER A 23 2.95 54.47 -16.56
N LYS A 24 2.84 53.65 -17.61
CA LYS A 24 2.02 52.43 -17.56
C LYS A 24 2.47 51.62 -16.34
N PRO A 25 1.57 51.24 -15.40
CA PRO A 25 1.95 50.33 -14.34
C PRO A 25 2.42 49.05 -15.01
N HIS A 26 3.68 48.68 -14.75
CA HIS A 26 4.23 47.41 -15.17
C HIS A 26 3.35 46.34 -14.53
N LYS A 27 2.61 45.60 -15.36
CA LYS A 27 1.76 44.51 -14.90
C LYS A 27 2.71 43.40 -14.46
N ILE A 28 3.10 43.44 -13.19
CA ILE A 28 3.74 42.31 -12.53
C ILE A 28 2.63 41.26 -12.48
N GLU A 29 2.65 40.34 -13.45
CA GLU A 29 1.87 39.12 -13.33
C GLU A 29 2.34 38.45 -12.04
N PRO A 30 1.45 38.26 -11.04
CA PRO A 30 1.84 37.51 -9.87
C PRO A 30 2.28 36.14 -10.38
N GLU A 31 3.51 35.76 -10.04
CA GLU A 31 3.99 34.40 -10.24
C GLU A 31 2.97 33.50 -9.53
N VAL A 32 2.11 32.85 -10.32
CA VAL A 32 1.15 31.90 -9.78
C VAL A 32 2.00 30.75 -9.29
N VAL A 33 2.31 30.77 -8.00
CA VAL A 33 2.89 29.62 -7.31
C VAL A 33 1.81 28.55 -7.38
N GLU A 34 1.90 27.69 -8.39
CA GLU A 34 1.04 26.52 -8.51
C GLU A 34 1.35 25.63 -7.31
N THR A 35 0.57 25.77 -6.25
CA THR A 35 0.62 24.85 -5.12
C THR A 35 0.40 23.45 -5.68
N PRO A 36 1.31 22.49 -5.45
CA PRO A 36 1.16 21.14 -5.96
C PRO A 36 -0.20 20.60 -5.56
N ALA A 37 -0.94 20.03 -6.52
CA ALA A 37 -2.23 19.44 -6.25
C ALA A 37 -2.07 18.33 -5.20
N GLU A 38 -2.92 18.38 -4.18
CA GLU A 38 -3.00 17.33 -3.16
C GLU A 38 -4.11 16.35 -3.55
N TYR A 39 -3.83 15.06 -3.44
CA TYR A 39 -4.75 14.00 -3.84
C TYR A 39 -5.03 13.06 -2.66
N GLU A 40 -6.28 12.60 -2.57
CA GLU A 40 -6.73 11.63 -1.58
C GLU A 40 -7.35 10.42 -2.27
N LEU A 41 -7.05 9.21 -1.78
CA LEU A 41 -7.68 7.97 -2.23
C LEU A 41 -8.85 7.60 -1.31
N LYS A 42 -10.02 7.35 -1.92
CA LYS A 42 -11.28 7.04 -1.24
C LYS A 42 -11.93 5.78 -1.79
N ASP A 43 -12.83 5.22 -0.98
CA ASP A 43 -13.78 4.18 -1.38
C ASP A 43 -13.14 2.96 -2.06
N VAL A 44 -11.96 2.55 -1.59
CA VAL A 44 -11.30 1.34 -2.10
C VAL A 44 -12.12 0.12 -1.71
N ARG A 45 -12.54 -0.65 -2.72
CA ARG A 45 -13.35 -1.85 -2.56
C ARG A 45 -12.81 -2.96 -3.45
N TYR A 46 -12.86 -4.17 -2.95
CA TYR A 46 -12.45 -5.39 -3.64
C TYR A 46 -13.68 -6.23 -3.96
N PHE A 47 -13.65 -6.94 -5.08
CA PHE A 47 -14.74 -7.82 -5.51
C PHE A 47 -14.22 -8.87 -6.50
N MET A 48 -14.96 -9.97 -6.63
CA MET A 48 -14.68 -10.99 -7.64
C MET A 48 -15.46 -10.66 -8.91
N ASP A 49 -14.76 -10.62 -10.04
CA ASP A 49 -15.31 -10.43 -11.39
C ASP A 49 -14.84 -11.58 -12.31
N ALA A 50 -15.29 -11.59 -13.55
CA ALA A 50 -14.85 -12.54 -14.55
C ALA A 50 -13.31 -12.54 -14.68
N GLY A 51 -12.73 -13.74 -14.57
CA GLY A 51 -11.28 -13.96 -14.64
C GLY A 51 -10.55 -13.83 -13.29
N ASP A 52 -11.22 -13.40 -12.23
CA ASP A 52 -10.68 -13.44 -10.87
C ASP A 52 -10.67 -14.86 -10.31
N ARG A 53 -9.73 -15.16 -9.42
CA ARG A 53 -9.55 -16.53 -8.92
C ARG A 53 -8.87 -16.60 -7.57
N LEU A 54 -9.14 -17.69 -6.88
CA LEU A 54 -8.45 -18.12 -5.67
C LEU A 54 -7.71 -19.42 -5.98
N ASP A 55 -6.39 -19.36 -5.97
CA ASP A 55 -5.51 -20.50 -6.19
C ASP A 55 -4.90 -20.96 -4.85
N THR A 56 -4.58 -22.24 -4.74
CA THR A 56 -3.89 -22.80 -3.58
C THR A 56 -2.53 -23.34 -4.01
N VAL A 57 -1.47 -22.99 -3.27
CA VAL A 57 -0.11 -23.44 -3.50
C VAL A 57 0.46 -24.01 -2.21
N THR A 58 0.92 -25.27 -2.24
CA THR A 58 1.63 -25.86 -1.10
C THR A 58 3.07 -25.35 -1.05
N VAL A 59 3.41 -24.67 0.04
CA VAL A 59 4.72 -24.09 0.31
C VAL A 59 5.50 -25.02 1.24
N LYS A 60 6.67 -25.45 0.79
CA LYS A 60 7.62 -26.17 1.66
C LYS A 60 8.31 -25.18 2.58
N ARG A 61 8.39 -25.53 3.85
CA ARG A 61 9.06 -24.76 4.90
C ARG A 61 10.36 -25.45 5.27
N GLU A 62 11.28 -24.71 5.88
CA GLU A 62 12.59 -25.24 6.24
C GLU A 62 12.44 -26.49 7.12
N GLY A 63 13.04 -27.61 6.77
CA GLY A 63 12.97 -28.82 7.61
C GLY A 63 13.95 -28.78 8.77
N MET A 64 14.03 -29.87 9.51
CA MET A 64 15.18 -30.12 10.39
C MET A 64 15.54 -31.61 10.43
N LYS A 65 16.78 -31.89 10.84
CA LYS A 65 17.25 -33.25 11.07
C LYS A 65 17.60 -33.41 12.53
N LEU A 66 17.00 -34.41 13.16
CA LEU A 66 17.19 -34.71 14.57
C LEU A 66 17.80 -36.10 14.68
N GLN A 67 18.99 -36.19 15.25
CA GLN A 67 19.74 -37.44 15.35
C GLN A 67 19.82 -37.91 16.81
N ASN A 68 19.70 -39.22 17.00
CA ASN A 68 19.94 -39.89 18.26
C ASN A 68 20.88 -41.08 18.04
N SER A 69 22.16 -40.87 18.35
CA SER A 69 23.19 -41.92 18.28
C SER A 69 23.31 -42.74 19.57
N THR A 70 22.37 -42.58 20.50
CA THR A 70 22.37 -43.33 21.77
C THR A 70 21.52 -44.58 21.65
N THR A 71 21.63 -45.46 22.65
CA THR A 71 20.84 -46.69 22.77
C THR A 71 19.48 -46.49 23.43
N ILE A 72 19.13 -45.27 23.86
CA ILE A 72 17.87 -44.95 24.53
C ILE A 72 17.05 -43.93 23.73
N LEU A 73 15.75 -43.86 23.98
CA LEU A 73 14.87 -42.87 23.34
C LEU A 73 15.26 -41.44 23.73
N SER A 74 15.28 -40.53 22.77
CA SER A 74 15.44 -39.10 23.00
C SER A 74 14.17 -38.35 22.61
N THR A 75 13.85 -37.25 23.29
CA THR A 75 12.72 -36.38 22.95
C THR A 75 13.22 -34.97 22.69
N HIS A 76 12.87 -34.40 21.55
CA HIS A 76 13.16 -33.02 21.20
C HIS A 76 11.87 -32.19 21.18
N GLN A 77 11.93 -30.99 21.73
CA GLN A 77 10.82 -30.03 21.66
C GLN A 77 11.07 -29.12 20.45
N PHE A 78 10.09 -29.02 19.59
CA PHE A 78 10.10 -28.18 18.41
C PHE A 78 8.97 -27.15 18.50
N ASP A 79 9.31 -25.87 18.42
CA ASP A 79 8.35 -24.77 18.39
C ASP A 79 8.19 -24.30 16.93
N ASP A 80 7.00 -24.53 16.37
CA ASP A 80 6.64 -24.03 15.05
C ASP A 80 5.97 -22.65 15.18
N ASN A 81 6.68 -21.59 14.79
CA ASN A 81 6.28 -20.20 15.03
C ASN A 81 5.80 -19.45 13.78
N TYR A 82 5.87 -20.07 12.59
CA TYR A 82 5.41 -19.50 11.30
C TYR A 82 5.96 -18.09 10.98
N GLU A 83 7.09 -17.71 11.60
CA GLU A 83 7.68 -16.37 11.49
C GLU A 83 8.23 -16.09 10.08
N GLU A 84 8.49 -17.14 9.30
CA GLU A 84 8.93 -17.03 7.91
C GLU A 84 7.81 -16.69 6.94
N LEU A 85 6.54 -16.75 7.36
CA LEU A 85 5.41 -16.50 6.47
C LEU A 85 5.23 -15.01 6.20
N VAL A 86 4.96 -14.69 4.94
CA VAL A 86 4.75 -13.31 4.48
C VAL A 86 3.37 -13.13 3.87
N LYS A 87 2.81 -11.95 4.11
CA LYS A 87 1.69 -11.39 3.37
C LYS A 87 2.23 -10.71 2.11
N THR A 88 1.64 -10.99 0.95
CA THR A 88 2.03 -10.34 -0.31
C THR A 88 0.92 -9.45 -0.86
N SER A 89 1.31 -8.42 -1.61
CA SER A 89 0.39 -7.50 -2.28
C SER A 89 1.00 -6.90 -3.54
N GLN A 90 0.23 -6.89 -4.62
CA GLN A 90 0.58 -6.29 -5.90
C GLN A 90 -0.68 -5.72 -6.57
N PHE A 91 -0.58 -4.54 -7.18
CA PHE A 91 -1.68 -3.87 -7.87
C PHE A 91 -1.40 -3.66 -9.35
N GLU A 92 -2.33 -4.08 -10.19
CA GLU A 92 -2.36 -3.74 -11.61
C GLU A 92 -3.47 -2.71 -11.83
N VAL A 93 -3.08 -1.48 -12.18
CA VAL A 93 -3.99 -0.33 -12.23
C VAL A 93 -4.23 0.10 -13.67
N ASP A 94 -5.49 0.32 -14.04
CA ASP A 94 -5.82 1.06 -15.24
C ASP A 94 -5.52 2.56 -15.03
N LYS A 95 -4.48 3.04 -15.71
CA LYS A 95 -4.01 4.43 -15.60
C LYS A 95 -4.74 5.38 -16.56
N SER A 96 -5.64 4.91 -17.41
CA SER A 96 -6.29 5.74 -18.44
C SER A 96 -7.10 6.92 -17.86
N THR A 97 -7.58 6.78 -16.63
CA THR A 97 -8.39 7.77 -15.92
C THR A 97 -7.62 8.53 -14.83
N VAL A 98 -6.37 8.15 -14.55
CA VAL A 98 -5.57 8.70 -13.45
C VAL A 98 -4.70 9.85 -13.98
N PRO A 99 -4.70 11.04 -13.33
CA PRO A 99 -3.81 12.13 -13.72
C PRO A 99 -2.33 11.72 -13.68
N ALA A 100 -1.54 12.17 -14.66
CA ALA A 100 -0.16 11.73 -14.85
C ALA A 100 0.80 12.15 -13.71
N ASP A 101 0.46 13.22 -12.99
CA ASP A 101 1.18 13.74 -11.83
C ASP A 101 0.92 12.94 -10.55
N VAL A 102 -0.11 12.09 -10.53
CA VAL A 102 -0.47 11.29 -9.35
C VAL A 102 0.48 10.10 -9.20
N LYS A 103 1.22 10.09 -8.10
CA LYS A 103 2.08 8.98 -7.69
C LYS A 103 1.29 7.98 -6.85
N LEU A 104 0.77 6.94 -7.51
CA LEU A 104 -0.10 5.93 -6.90
C LEU A 104 0.54 5.19 -5.72
N ASP A 105 1.84 4.95 -5.78
CA ASP A 105 2.63 4.29 -4.74
C ASP A 105 2.67 5.06 -3.40
N ARG A 106 2.23 6.32 -3.37
CA ARG A 106 2.09 7.11 -2.14
C ARG A 106 0.80 6.80 -1.38
N PHE A 107 -0.18 6.14 -2.02
CA PHE A 107 -1.41 5.75 -1.35
C PHE A 107 -1.23 4.40 -0.68
N GLU A 108 -1.50 4.35 0.62
CA GLU A 108 -1.52 3.12 1.38
C GLU A 108 -2.96 2.62 1.57
N VAL A 109 -3.21 1.37 1.18
CA VAL A 109 -4.53 0.75 1.24
C VAL A 109 -4.52 -0.53 2.05
N GLN A 110 -5.62 -0.81 2.73
CA GLN A 110 -5.85 -2.12 3.31
C GLN A 110 -6.12 -3.13 2.18
N VAL A 111 -5.64 -4.35 2.37
CA VAL A 111 -5.73 -5.43 1.38
C VAL A 111 -6.50 -6.62 1.94
N PRO A 112 -7.10 -7.46 1.08
CA PRO A 112 -7.82 -8.65 1.54
C PRO A 112 -6.93 -9.59 2.37
N GLU A 113 -7.46 -10.02 3.53
CA GLU A 113 -6.91 -11.09 4.38
C GLU A 113 -7.73 -12.36 4.31
N ARG A 114 -9.04 -12.23 4.17
CA ARG A 114 -9.92 -13.39 4.07
C ARG A 114 -11.04 -13.05 3.12
N TRP A 115 -11.41 -14.03 2.29
CA TRP A 115 -12.61 -13.95 1.49
C TRP A 115 -13.69 -14.82 2.14
N TYR A 116 -14.82 -14.21 2.48
CA TYR A 116 -15.93 -14.90 3.15
C TYR A 116 -16.98 -15.44 2.17
N GLY A 117 -16.78 -15.24 0.86
CA GLY A 117 -17.85 -15.40 -0.13
C GLY A 117 -18.71 -14.13 -0.24
N GLU A 118 -19.61 -14.13 -1.23
CA GLU A 118 -20.63 -13.06 -1.44
C GLU A 118 -20.07 -11.62 -1.53
N GLY A 119 -18.81 -11.47 -1.95
CA GLY A 119 -18.16 -10.16 -2.08
C GLY A 119 -17.72 -9.53 -0.76
N SER A 120 -17.74 -10.27 0.35
CA SER A 120 -17.24 -9.78 1.64
C SER A 120 -15.79 -10.20 1.90
N TYR A 121 -15.01 -9.26 2.44
CA TYR A 121 -13.60 -9.43 2.74
C TYR A 121 -13.28 -9.02 4.18
N GLY A 122 -12.46 -9.83 4.84
CA GLY A 122 -11.64 -9.39 5.97
C GLY A 122 -10.41 -8.66 5.44
N TYR A 123 -9.94 -7.64 6.16
CA TYR A 123 -8.81 -6.82 5.76
C TYR A 123 -7.60 -7.09 6.64
N PHE A 124 -6.43 -7.11 6.02
CA PHE A 124 -5.17 -7.17 6.75
C PHE A 124 -4.99 -5.88 7.57
N SER A 125 -4.46 -6.03 8.78
CA SER A 125 -4.30 -4.92 9.72
C SER A 125 -3.35 -3.85 9.19
N GLU A 126 -2.29 -4.26 8.50
CA GLU A 126 -1.35 -3.35 7.86
C GLU A 126 -1.78 -2.95 6.45
N LYS A 127 -1.37 -1.75 6.06
CA LYS A 127 -1.60 -1.22 4.71
C LYS A 127 -0.43 -1.50 3.78
N PHE A 128 -0.71 -1.51 2.48
CA PHE A 128 0.28 -1.62 1.42
C PHE A 128 0.17 -0.44 0.46
N PRO A 129 1.30 0.11 -0.02
CA PRO A 129 1.34 0.96 -1.20
C PRO A 129 0.59 0.40 -2.40
N LEU A 130 -0.11 1.27 -3.13
CA LEU A 130 -0.77 0.94 -4.39
C LEU A 130 0.25 0.90 -5.53
N SER A 131 1.05 -0.18 -5.55
CA SER A 131 2.19 -0.35 -6.46
C SER A 131 2.07 -1.62 -7.31
N SER A 132 2.63 -1.55 -8.51
CA SER A 132 2.75 -2.68 -9.43
C SER A 132 3.89 -3.63 -9.09
N ALA A 133 4.81 -3.22 -8.21
CA ALA A 133 5.80 -4.14 -7.66
C ALA A 133 5.15 -5.01 -6.57
N GLU A 134 5.49 -6.30 -6.55
CA GLU A 134 5.09 -7.16 -5.45
C GLU A 134 5.78 -6.69 -4.16
N GLN A 135 4.98 -6.53 -3.11
CA GLN A 135 5.41 -6.10 -1.80
C GLN A 135 5.14 -7.22 -0.80
N GLN A 136 5.95 -7.26 0.25
CA GLN A 136 5.85 -8.28 1.29
C GLN A 136 5.87 -7.62 2.67
N LYS A 137 5.06 -8.17 3.58
CA LYS A 137 5.07 -7.85 5.00
C LYS A 137 5.02 -9.15 5.81
N PRO A 138 5.49 -9.17 7.07
CA PRO A 138 5.29 -10.32 7.94
C PRO A 138 3.80 -10.69 7.99
N TYR A 139 3.48 -11.98 7.90
CA TYR A 139 2.08 -12.41 7.90
C TYR A 139 1.40 -12.21 9.26
N GLY A 140 2.19 -12.10 10.33
CA GLY A 140 1.73 -11.82 11.69
C GLY A 140 2.13 -12.90 12.69
N VAL A 141 1.76 -12.71 13.96
CA VAL A 141 2.07 -13.67 15.02
C VAL A 141 1.04 -14.79 15.00
N TYR A 142 1.43 -15.94 14.45
CA TYR A 142 0.63 -17.16 14.50
C TYR A 142 0.74 -17.84 15.86
N LYS A 143 -0.23 -18.70 16.17
CA LYS A 143 -0.14 -19.59 17.32
C LYS A 143 1.11 -20.43 17.18
N LYS A 144 2.00 -20.32 18.16
CA LYS A 144 3.15 -21.22 18.30
C LYS A 144 2.63 -22.61 18.59
N GLU A 145 2.97 -23.58 17.75
CA GLU A 145 2.67 -24.97 18.00
C GLU A 145 3.91 -25.64 18.56
N ARG A 146 3.79 -26.25 19.74
CA ARG A 146 4.88 -27.02 20.34
C ARG A 146 4.67 -28.49 20.08
N LEU A 147 5.62 -29.11 19.41
CA LEU A 147 5.63 -30.52 19.06
C LEU A 147 6.75 -31.24 19.83
N ALA A 148 6.41 -32.35 20.47
CA ALA A 148 7.38 -33.24 21.08
C ALA A 148 7.70 -34.37 20.10
N ILE A 149 8.94 -34.41 19.60
CA ILE A 149 9.39 -35.41 18.63
C ILE A 149 10.23 -36.44 19.37
N ASN A 150 9.75 -37.68 19.37
CA ASN A 150 10.48 -38.83 19.90
C ASN A 150 11.41 -39.39 18.82
N ILE A 151 12.70 -39.49 19.15
CA ILE A 151 13.77 -39.92 18.26
C ILE A 151 14.28 -41.27 18.78
N PRO A 152 13.96 -42.39 18.09
CA PRO A 152 14.40 -43.72 18.50
C PRO A 152 15.92 -43.84 18.62
N PRO A 153 16.42 -44.82 19.40
CA PRO A 153 17.84 -45.17 19.44
C PRO A 153 18.44 -45.37 18.04
N ASN A 154 19.70 -44.99 17.88
CA ASN A 154 20.49 -45.17 16.64
C ASN A 154 19.75 -44.74 15.36
N SER A 155 19.07 -43.60 15.40
CA SER A 155 18.25 -43.12 14.28
C SER A 155 18.38 -41.63 14.02
N THR A 156 18.00 -41.23 12.81
CA THR A 156 17.76 -39.85 12.41
C THR A 156 16.30 -39.69 12.03
N ILE A 157 15.64 -38.67 12.56
CA ILE A 157 14.34 -38.19 12.10
C ILE A 157 14.58 -36.96 11.21
N VAL A 158 14.08 -37.02 9.98
CA VAL A 158 13.95 -35.85 9.10
C VAL A 158 12.55 -35.31 9.25
N VAL A 159 12.46 -34.04 9.63
CA VAL A 159 11.21 -33.30 9.82
C VAL A 159 10.98 -32.47 8.57
N ASP A 160 9.95 -32.81 7.80
CA ASP A 160 9.52 -32.06 6.63
C ASP A 160 8.27 -31.26 6.98
N ARG A 161 8.26 -29.97 6.62
CA ARG A 161 7.18 -29.03 6.94
C ARG A 161 6.60 -28.45 5.66
N GLN A 162 5.28 -28.31 5.62
CA GLN A 162 4.59 -27.62 4.53
C GLN A 162 3.30 -26.97 5.00
N ILE A 163 2.84 -25.97 4.25
CA ILE A 163 1.60 -25.25 4.50
C ILE A 163 0.99 -24.79 3.17
N ASP A 164 -0.33 -24.69 3.09
CA ASP A 164 -1.00 -24.18 1.91
C ASP A 164 -1.13 -22.66 1.96
N ALA A 165 -0.61 -21.98 0.94
CA ALA A 165 -0.81 -20.55 0.70
C ALA A 165 -1.97 -20.33 -0.27
N TYR A 166 -2.91 -19.47 0.10
CA TYR A 166 -4.08 -19.14 -0.71
C TYR A 166 -3.83 -17.80 -1.42
N HIS A 167 -3.65 -17.85 -2.73
CA HIS A 167 -3.41 -16.70 -3.58
C HIS A 167 -4.71 -16.22 -4.20
N LEU A 168 -5.06 -14.95 -3.97
CA LEU A 168 -6.22 -14.31 -4.56
C LEU A 168 -5.76 -13.34 -5.63
N VAL A 169 -6.40 -13.41 -6.79
CA VAL A 169 -6.45 -12.33 -7.79
C VAL A 169 -7.89 -11.85 -7.82
N CYS A 170 -8.12 -10.59 -7.46
CA CYS A 170 -9.45 -9.99 -7.47
C CYS A 170 -9.46 -8.59 -8.07
N SER A 171 -10.63 -8.14 -8.50
CA SER A 171 -10.84 -6.79 -9.00
C SER A 171 -10.97 -5.81 -7.86
N PHE A 172 -10.54 -4.56 -8.09
CA PHE A 172 -10.76 -3.48 -7.15
C PHE A 172 -11.15 -2.18 -7.85
N SER A 173 -11.82 -1.31 -7.11
CA SER A 173 -12.17 0.03 -7.53
C SER A 173 -11.96 1.03 -6.41
N GLY A 174 -11.71 2.29 -6.74
CA GLY A 174 -11.64 3.41 -5.81
C GLY A 174 -11.82 4.74 -6.52
N LEU A 175 -11.65 5.83 -5.78
CA LEU A 175 -11.73 7.21 -6.27
C LEU A 175 -10.52 8.01 -5.80
N ILE A 176 -9.86 8.69 -6.72
CA ILE A 176 -8.85 9.69 -6.41
C ILE A 176 -9.52 11.05 -6.49
N GLU A 177 -9.46 11.83 -5.40
CA GLU A 177 -10.02 13.18 -5.33
C GLU A 177 -8.89 14.20 -5.24
N ASN A 178 -8.86 15.15 -6.18
CA ASN A 178 -8.03 16.33 -6.07
C ASN A 178 -8.63 17.26 -5.00
N LYS A 179 -7.91 17.47 -3.90
CA LYS A 179 -8.38 18.22 -2.74
C LYS A 179 -8.47 19.72 -3.00
N THR A 180 -7.73 20.23 -3.98
CA THR A 180 -7.73 21.63 -4.39
C THR A 180 -8.93 21.95 -5.29
N THR A 181 -9.25 21.07 -6.25
CA THR A 181 -10.29 21.34 -7.27
C THR A 181 -11.61 20.60 -7.02
N GLY A 182 -11.60 19.57 -6.16
CA GLY A 182 -12.73 18.66 -5.96
C GLY A 182 -12.97 17.69 -7.11
N GLN A 183 -12.11 17.69 -8.15
CA GLN A 183 -12.22 16.76 -9.26
C GLN A 183 -11.95 15.33 -8.81
N ARG A 184 -12.72 14.38 -9.35
CA ARG A 184 -12.67 12.97 -8.99
C ARG A 184 -12.34 12.10 -10.19
N TYR A 185 -11.45 11.15 -9.98
CA TYR A 185 -10.95 10.24 -10.98
C TYR A 185 -11.24 8.81 -10.53
N SER A 186 -11.85 8.00 -11.40
CA SER A 186 -12.08 6.60 -11.09
C SER A 186 -10.76 5.84 -11.12
N LEU A 187 -10.54 4.99 -10.14
CA LEU A 187 -9.43 4.06 -10.07
C LEU A 187 -10.00 2.65 -10.19
N LYS A 188 -9.46 1.84 -11.10
CA LYS A 188 -9.85 0.44 -11.29
C LYS A 188 -8.62 -0.41 -11.57
N GLY A 189 -8.72 -1.70 -11.25
CA GLY A 189 -7.62 -2.61 -11.51
C GLY A 189 -7.82 -4.00 -10.93
N LYS A 190 -6.73 -4.75 -10.87
CA LYS A 190 -6.62 -6.03 -10.20
C LYS A 190 -5.67 -5.90 -9.01
N TRP A 191 -6.01 -6.60 -7.93
CA TRP A 191 -5.11 -6.86 -6.82
C TRP A 191 -4.76 -8.33 -6.81
N LYS A 192 -3.49 -8.63 -6.53
CA LYS A 192 -2.98 -9.98 -6.37
C LYS A 192 -2.20 -10.08 -5.07
N GLY A 193 -2.44 -11.14 -4.30
CA GLY A 193 -1.70 -11.39 -3.08
C GLY A 193 -2.10 -12.67 -2.37
N ILE A 194 -1.35 -13.04 -1.35
CA ILE A 194 -1.71 -14.14 -0.46
C ILE A 194 -2.77 -13.64 0.51
N VAL A 195 -3.94 -14.27 0.56
CA VAL A 195 -4.98 -13.96 1.55
C VAL A 195 -4.68 -14.65 2.87
N SER A 196 -4.45 -15.95 2.84
CA SER A 196 -4.21 -16.73 4.03
C SER A 196 -3.29 -17.92 3.85
N TYR A 197 -2.81 -18.46 4.96
CA TYR A 197 -2.17 -19.78 5.01
C TYR A 197 -2.99 -20.73 5.91
N ASN A 198 -3.20 -21.97 5.48
CA ASN A 198 -3.88 -23.01 6.25
C ASN A 198 -3.27 -24.40 5.97
N ASN A 199 -3.84 -25.44 6.59
CA ASN A 199 -3.46 -26.84 6.36
C ASN A 199 -1.95 -27.10 6.59
N SER A 200 -1.40 -26.51 7.65
CA SER A 200 -0.04 -26.82 8.08
C SER A 200 0.09 -28.32 8.34
N SER A 201 1.15 -28.93 7.83
CA SER A 201 1.44 -30.34 8.04
C SER A 201 2.93 -30.57 8.25
N VAL A 202 3.21 -31.55 9.12
CA VAL A 202 4.55 -32.01 9.46
C VAL A 202 4.62 -33.50 9.19
N SER A 203 5.64 -33.92 8.44
CA SER A 203 5.96 -35.32 8.20
C SER A 203 7.27 -35.68 8.88
N LEU A 204 7.32 -36.88 9.48
CA LEU A 204 8.49 -37.40 10.18
C LEU A 204 8.97 -38.65 9.46
N ASN A 205 10.17 -38.58 8.89
CA ASN A 205 10.79 -39.68 8.17
C ASN A 205 11.97 -40.22 8.99
N GLN A 206 11.91 -41.49 9.39
CA GLN A 206 12.95 -42.14 10.17
C GLN A 206 13.96 -42.88 9.29
N TYR A 207 15.23 -42.71 9.62
CA TYR A 207 16.35 -43.43 9.01
C TYR A 207 17.22 -44.03 10.11
N LEU A 208 17.70 -45.25 9.91
CA LEU A 208 18.70 -45.85 10.80
C LEU A 208 20.05 -45.21 10.56
N LEU A 209 20.83 -45.01 11.62
CA LEU A 209 22.24 -44.67 11.49
C LEU A 209 22.97 -45.92 10.96
N SER A 210 23.68 -45.76 9.85
CA SER A 210 24.58 -46.81 9.36
C SER A 210 25.67 -47.03 10.41
N GLU A 211 26.02 -48.29 10.64
CA GLU A 211 27.26 -48.64 11.37
C GLU A 211 28.50 -48.19 10.62
#